data_AF-D3ILA1-F1
#
_entry.id   AF-D3ILA1-F1
#
_cell.length_a   1.000
_cell.length_b   1.000
_cell.length_c   1.000
_cell.angle_alpha   90.00
_cell.angle_beta   90.00
_cell.angle_gamma   90.00
#
_symmetry.space_group_name_H-M   'P 1'
#
loop_
_entity.id
_entity.type
_entity.pdbx_description
1 polymer ?
#
loop_
_entity_poly.entity_id
_entity_poly.type
_entity_poly.pdbx_seq_one_letter_code
_entity_poly.pdbx_strand_id
1 'polypeptide(L)'
;MATKDGYYDVYEWGNDKPVGKTYLKKGDTWKIGETTNFRTRKDGTEIQNRYTQKWLRQNNLEYKRLQYSPNKSAKTSFQNFETSRIEKFEKQFGKKPAGNKCYH
;
A
#
# COMPACT_ATOMS: atom_id res chain seq x y z
N MET A 1 5.20 2.29 3.23
CA MET A 1 5.64 2.30 4.64
C MET A 1 5.88 3.74 5.06
N ALA A 2 5.77 4.06 6.35
CA ALA A 2 6.06 5.39 6.89
C ALA A 2 7.56 5.70 6.84
N THR A 3 7.95 6.88 6.35
CA THR A 3 9.37 7.29 6.25
C THR A 3 9.86 8.05 7.48
N LYS A 4 8.94 8.50 8.34
CA LYS A 4 9.21 9.15 9.62
C LYS A 4 8.06 8.89 10.59
N ASP A 5 8.27 9.19 11.87
CA ASP A 5 7.20 9.12 12.86
C ASP A 5 6.18 10.25 12.61
N GLY A 6 4.89 9.96 12.82
CA GLY A 6 3.85 10.98 12.70
C GLY A 6 2.45 10.42 12.49
N TYR A 7 1.51 11.33 12.24
CA TYR A 7 0.11 11.00 11.98
C TYR A 7 -0.14 10.82 10.48
N TYR A 8 -0.75 9.68 10.12
CA TYR A 8 -1.07 9.29 8.76
C TYR A 8 -2.56 9.05 8.60
N ASP A 9 -3.06 9.34 7.42
CA ASP A 9 -4.47 9.22 7.07
C ASP A 9 -4.96 7.76 7.14
N VAL A 10 -6.13 7.58 7.73
CA VAL A 10 -6.85 6.30 7.84
C VAL A 10 -8.01 6.31 6.84
N TYR A 11 -8.15 5.23 6.07
CA TYR A 11 -9.20 5.09 5.07
C TYR A 11 -10.07 3.87 5.34
N GLU A 12 -11.38 4.03 5.17
CA GLU A 12 -12.36 2.95 5.29
C GLU A 12 -13.06 2.67 3.95
N TRP A 13 -13.63 1.47 3.84
CA TRP A 13 -14.44 1.10 2.69
C TRP A 13 -15.67 2.03 2.56
N GLY A 14 -16.03 2.40 1.33
CA GLY A 14 -17.12 3.34 1.05
C GLY A 14 -16.75 4.84 1.20
N ASN A 15 -15.57 5.19 1.74
CA ASN A 15 -15.17 6.58 1.96
C ASN A 15 -13.95 6.99 1.12
N ASP A 16 -14.10 8.04 0.30
CA ASP A 16 -12.98 8.59 -0.50
C ASP A 16 -12.08 9.54 0.29
N LYS A 17 -12.61 10.12 1.36
CA LYS A 17 -11.86 10.96 2.31
C LYS A 17 -11.36 10.12 3.48
N PRO A 18 -10.22 10.52 4.09
CA PRO A 18 -9.77 9.87 5.30
C PRO A 18 -10.79 10.08 6.44
N VAL A 19 -11.06 9.03 7.19
CA VAL A 19 -11.98 9.04 8.33
C VAL A 19 -11.30 9.50 9.62
N GLY A 20 -9.97 9.58 9.61
CA GLY A 20 -9.18 10.00 10.75
C GLY A 20 -7.68 9.90 10.46
N LYS A 21 -6.89 10.03 11.52
CA LYS A 21 -5.44 9.84 11.47
C LYS A 21 -4.98 8.87 12.55
N THR A 22 -3.94 8.10 12.26
CA THR A 22 -3.30 7.22 13.23
C THR A 22 -1.80 7.50 13.29
N TYR A 23 -1.21 7.37 14.48
CA TYR A 23 0.22 7.54 14.64
C TYR A 23 0.95 6.28 14.15
N LEU A 24 1.91 6.46 13.24
CA LEU A 24 2.81 5.41 12.77
C LEU A 24 4.24 5.79 13.09
N LYS A 25 5.04 4.79 13.47
CA LYS A 25 6.49 4.91 13.58
C LYS A 25 7.14 4.74 12.20
N LYS A 26 8.32 5.30 12.04
CA LYS A 26 9.16 5.10 10.85
C LYS A 26 9.37 3.60 10.63
N GLY A 27 9.07 3.16 9.41
CA GLY A 27 9.12 1.74 9.02
C GLY A 27 7.77 1.04 9.08
N ASP A 28 6.75 1.60 9.75
CA ASP A 28 5.45 0.95 9.87
C ASP A 28 4.74 0.84 8.52
N THR A 29 3.95 -0.23 8.39
CA THR A 29 3.16 -0.49 7.19
C THR A 29 1.89 0.34 7.21
N TRP A 30 1.83 1.33 6.32
CA TRP A 30 0.60 2.12 6.12
C TRP A 30 -0.43 1.38 5.25
N LYS A 31 0.02 0.74 4.16
CA LYS A 31 -0.86 0.04 3.21
C LYS A 31 -0.14 -1.15 2.58
N ILE A 32 -0.88 -2.23 2.36
CA ILE A 32 -0.51 -3.39 1.53
C ILE A 32 -1.49 -3.41 0.36
N GLY A 33 -1.01 -3.62 -0.86
CA GLY A 33 -1.89 -3.60 -2.03
C GLY A 33 -1.24 -4.08 -3.31
N GLU A 34 -2.03 -4.74 -4.16
CA GLU A 34 -1.70 -4.99 -5.55
C GLU A 34 -1.81 -3.70 -6.37
N THR A 35 -0.91 -3.55 -7.34
CA THR A 35 -1.04 -2.49 -8.34
C THR A 35 -0.63 -3.04 -9.70
N THR A 36 -1.49 -2.86 -10.69
CA THR A 36 -1.22 -3.20 -12.09
C THR A 36 -0.98 -1.95 -12.95
N ASN A 37 -1.19 -0.78 -12.37
CA ASN A 37 -1.11 0.50 -13.06
C ASN A 37 0.31 1.09 -12.96
N PHE A 38 1.20 0.52 -13.77
CA PHE A 38 2.55 1.04 -13.98
C PHE A 38 2.68 1.65 -15.37
N ARG A 39 3.58 2.62 -15.52
CA ARG A 39 4.11 3.06 -16.80
C ARG A 39 5.62 2.90 -16.83
N THR A 40 6.15 2.56 -17.99
CA THR A 40 7.60 2.45 -18.20
C THR A 40 8.09 3.74 -18.86
N ARG A 41 9.12 4.37 -18.31
CA ARG A 41 9.81 5.50 -18.93
C ARG A 41 10.68 5.04 -20.11
N LYS A 42 11.14 5.99 -20.92
CA LYS A 42 12.10 5.72 -22.02
C LYS A 42 13.40 5.07 -21.54
N ASP A 43 13.79 5.30 -20.29
CA ASP A 43 14.97 4.72 -19.64
C ASP A 43 14.72 3.32 -19.04
N GLY A 44 13.54 2.73 -19.23
CA GLY A 44 13.16 1.43 -18.68
C GLY A 44 12.65 1.46 -17.25
N THR A 45 12.62 2.62 -16.57
CA THR A 45 12.14 2.72 -15.18
C THR A 45 10.62 2.56 -15.10
N GLU A 46 10.14 1.59 -14.32
CA GLU A 46 8.71 1.44 -13.99
C GLU A 46 8.28 2.45 -12.92
N ILE A 47 7.17 3.15 -13.16
CA ILE A 47 6.54 4.08 -12.21
C ILE A 47 5.10 3.66 -11.94
N GLN A 48 4.74 3.52 -10.67
CA GLN A 48 3.36 3.34 -10.24
C GLN A 48 2.56 4.63 -10.43
N ASN A 49 1.40 4.56 -11.11
CA ASN A 49 0.55 5.72 -11.36
C ASN A 49 -0.43 6.02 -10.22
N ARG A 50 -0.92 4.99 -9.50
CA ARG A 50 -1.93 5.16 -8.43
C ARG A 50 -1.40 5.96 -7.25
N TYR A 51 -0.21 5.61 -6.76
CA TYR A 51 0.52 6.35 -5.73
C TYR A 51 1.86 6.78 -6.30
N THR A 52 1.87 7.96 -6.92
CA THR A 52 3.10 8.49 -7.53
C THR A 52 4.17 8.70 -6.46
N GLN A 53 5.45 8.61 -6.83
CA GLN A 53 6.56 8.93 -5.91
C GLN A 53 6.47 10.34 -5.32
N LYS A 54 5.89 11.31 -6.06
CA LYS A 54 5.66 12.67 -5.54
C LYS A 54 4.63 12.64 -4.42
N TRP A 55 3.49 11.99 -4.65
CA TRP A 55 2.43 11.86 -3.65
C TRP A 55 2.92 11.11 -2.40
N LEU A 56 3.64 10.01 -2.59
CA LEU A 56 4.21 9.24 -1.48
C LEU A 56 5.14 10.10 -0.62
N ARG A 57 6.09 10.81 -1.25
CA ARG A 57 6.99 11.71 -0.53
C ARG A 57 6.26 12.83 0.21
N GLN A 58 5.26 13.45 -0.42
CA GLN A 58 4.43 14.48 0.22
C GLN A 58 3.69 13.95 1.45
N ASN A 59 3.32 12.67 1.45
CA ASN A 59 2.64 12.01 2.56
C ASN A 59 3.58 11.27 3.52
N ASN A 60 4.90 11.45 3.40
CA ASN A 60 5.91 10.73 4.21
C ASN A 60 5.81 9.21 4.10
N LEU A 61 5.50 8.72 2.91
CA LEU A 61 5.35 7.32 2.59
C LEU A 61 6.39 6.88 1.57
N GLU A 62 6.74 5.62 1.63
CA GLU A 62 7.60 4.94 0.66
C GLU A 62 6.89 3.70 0.10
N TYR A 63 7.05 3.50 -1.21
CA TYR A 63 6.62 2.28 -1.88
C TYR A 63 7.73 1.24 -1.83
N LYS A 64 7.40 0.03 -1.40
CA LYS A 64 8.30 -1.12 -1.40
C LYS A 64 7.64 -2.27 -2.18
N ARG A 65 8.31 -2.70 -3.26
CA ARG A 65 7.85 -3.84 -4.06
C ARG A 65 8.14 -5.14 -3.30
N LEU A 66 7.10 -5.94 -3.07
CA LEU A 66 7.22 -7.23 -2.37
C LEU A 66 7.31 -8.40 -3.35
N GLN A 67 6.63 -8.29 -4.50
CA GLN A 67 6.60 -9.28 -5.57
C GLN A 67 6.31 -8.60 -6.90
N TYR A 68 6.69 -9.24 -8.00
CA TYR A 68 6.49 -8.77 -9.37
C TYR A 68 6.24 -9.96 -10.30
N SER A 69 5.27 -9.81 -11.20
CA SER A 69 5.05 -10.76 -12.29
C SER A 69 4.51 -10.00 -13.50
N PRO A 70 5.11 -10.19 -14.69
CA PRO A 70 4.54 -9.66 -15.93
C PRO A 70 3.33 -10.47 -16.42
N ASN A 71 3.06 -11.66 -15.83
CA ASN A 71 2.00 -12.55 -16.25
C ASN A 71 0.66 -12.18 -15.59
N LYS A 72 -0.32 -11.77 -16.39
CA LYS A 72 -1.68 -11.41 -15.93
C LYS A 72 -2.40 -12.56 -15.21
N SER A 73 -2.11 -13.82 -15.55
CA SER A 73 -2.69 -14.99 -14.89
C SER A 73 -2.22 -15.15 -13.43
N ALA A 74 -1.19 -14.42 -13.00
CA ALA A 74 -0.73 -14.42 -11.61
C ALA A 74 -1.64 -13.61 -10.66
N LYS A 75 -2.65 -12.88 -11.19
CA LYS A 75 -3.54 -12.00 -10.41
C LYS A 75 -4.10 -12.67 -9.15
N THR A 76 -4.71 -13.85 -9.27
CA THR A 76 -5.29 -14.56 -8.13
C THR A 76 -4.25 -14.90 -7.06
N SER A 77 -3.05 -15.32 -7.47
CA SER A 77 -1.95 -15.58 -6.54
C SER A 77 -1.50 -14.31 -5.81
N PHE A 78 -1.48 -13.17 -6.51
CA PHE A 78 -1.12 -11.88 -5.92
C PHE A 78 -2.16 -11.39 -4.91
N GLN A 79 -3.44 -11.60 -5.21
CA GLN A 79 -4.55 -11.28 -4.31
C GLN A 79 -4.51 -12.14 -3.05
N ASN A 80 -4.30 -13.45 -3.19
CA ASN A 80 -4.15 -14.36 -2.05
C ASN A 80 -2.94 -13.96 -1.18
N PHE A 81 -1.84 -13.57 -1.80
CA PHE A 81 -0.66 -13.08 -1.08
C PHE A 81 -0.93 -11.75 -0.37
N GLU A 82 -1.61 -10.80 -1.01
CA GLU A 82 -2.04 -9.54 -0.38
C GLU A 82 -2.92 -9.82 0.84
N THR A 83 -3.98 -10.63 0.68
CA THR A 83 -4.89 -10.99 1.76
C THR A 83 -4.15 -11.64 2.93
N SER A 84 -3.30 -12.64 2.65
CA SER A 84 -2.49 -13.30 3.69
C SER A 84 -1.58 -12.34 4.45
N ARG A 85 -0.99 -11.35 3.76
CA ARG A 85 -0.14 -10.33 4.39
C ARG A 85 -0.94 -9.37 5.26
N ILE A 86 -2.13 -8.95 4.81
CA ILE A 86 -3.02 -8.10 5.61
C ILE A 86 -3.52 -8.87 6.83
N GLU A 87 -3.93 -10.14 6.68
CA GLU A 87 -4.34 -11.00 7.80
C GLU A 87 -3.22 -11.18 8.82
N LYS A 88 -1.98 -11.41 8.35
CA LYS A 88 -0.81 -11.52 9.24
C LYS A 88 -0.58 -10.22 10.01
N PHE A 89 -0.73 -9.08 9.36
CA PHE A 89 -0.63 -7.77 10.00
C PHE A 89 -1.74 -7.59 11.04
N GLU A 90 -2.98 -7.91 10.68
CA GLU A 90 -4.14 -7.80 11.58
C GLU A 90 -3.98 -8.71 12.80
N LYS A 91 -3.50 -9.94 12.63
CA LYS A 91 -3.17 -10.84 13.75
C LYS A 91 -2.08 -10.28 14.67
N GLN A 92 -1.09 -9.57 14.12
CA GLN A 92 0.02 -9.01 14.89
C GLN A 92 -0.37 -7.73 15.65
N PHE A 93 -1.19 -6.87 15.05
CA PHE A 93 -1.48 -5.53 15.58
C PHE A 93 -2.94 -5.34 16.04
N GLY A 94 -3.79 -6.35 15.88
CA GLY A 94 -5.23 -6.30 16.20
C GLY A 94 -6.06 -5.40 15.28
N LYS A 95 -5.47 -4.89 14.19
CA LYS A 95 -6.10 -3.96 13.24
C LYS A 95 -5.45 -4.04 11.86
N LYS A 96 -6.20 -3.65 10.83
CA LYS A 96 -5.68 -3.53 9.46
C LYS A 96 -4.70 -2.36 9.33
N PRO A 97 -3.83 -2.37 8.30
CA PRO A 97 -3.04 -1.19 7.96
C PRO A 97 -3.94 0.02 7.70
N ALA A 98 -3.54 1.20 8.15
CA ALA A 98 -4.35 2.43 8.14
C ALA A 98 -4.89 2.81 6.74
N GLY A 99 -4.11 2.57 5.69
CA GLY A 99 -4.47 2.85 4.31
C GLY A 99 -5.25 1.73 3.60
N ASN A 100 -5.55 0.62 4.27
CA ASN A 100 -6.32 -0.49 3.71
C ASN A 100 -7.80 -0.35 4.04
N LYS A 101 -8.62 -0.16 2.99
CA LYS A 101 -10.08 -0.03 3.10
C LYS A 101 -10.78 -1.39 3.30
N CYS A 102 -10.27 -2.44 2.67
CA CYS A 102 -10.87 -3.77 2.65
C CYS A 102 -9.81 -4.85 2.33
N TYR A 103 -10.24 -6.11 2.38
CA TYR A 103 -9.55 -7.24 1.75
C TYR A 103 -9.87 -7.28 0.25
N HIS A 104 -9.16 -8.11 -0.51
CA HIS A 104 -9.53 -8.40 -1.89
C HIS A 104 -10.75 -9.32 -1.95
#